data_AF-A0AAE9D634-F1
#
_entry.id   AF-A0AAE9D634-F1
#
_cell.length_a   1.000
_cell.length_b   1.000
_cell.length_c   1.000
_cell.angle_alpha   90.00
_cell.angle_beta   90.00
_cell.angle_gamma   90.00
#
_symmetry.space_group_name_H-M   'P 1'
#
loop_
_entity.id
_entity.type
_entity.pdbx_description
1 polymer ?
#
loop_
_entity_poly.entity_id
_entity_poly.type
_entity_poly.pdbx_seq_one_letter_code
_entity_poly.pdbx_strand_id
1 'polypeptide(L)'
;MANKNVSPEEQAAAQAADEEKTKEELEWAEKGSLLCRIKNQKVKEMSLVTIKSKQFLNYYSSYWFNFVPNALKSVALSELLEVRSGYQTDNLQRASKKYEFQELAPESRCFSVIFSHAKFLHKSVDFCADSKETRDKWVSVLTHLISVAKHQRVVFNETAWLIDKFQQADTNKNGLLSFDEGVRIGRFKG
;
A
#
# COMPACT_ATOMS: atom_id res chain seq x y z
N MET A 1 -37.98 5.49 1.54
CA MET A 1 -36.69 6.10 1.94
C MET A 1 -36.17 6.86 0.73
N ALA A 2 -36.09 8.18 0.79
CA ALA A 2 -35.77 9.01 -0.36
C ALA A 2 -34.29 8.86 -0.73
N ASN A 3 -34.01 8.36 -1.94
CA ASN A 3 -32.69 8.50 -2.57
C ASN A 3 -32.46 10.00 -2.78
N LYS A 4 -31.65 10.63 -1.92
CA LYS A 4 -31.11 11.95 -2.23
C LYS A 4 -30.13 11.79 -3.39
N ASN A 5 -30.58 12.12 -4.59
CA ASN A 5 -29.68 12.40 -5.70
C ASN A 5 -28.88 13.65 -5.30
N VAL A 6 -27.68 13.43 -4.76
CA VAL A 6 -26.68 14.46 -4.48
C VAL A 6 -26.40 15.22 -5.77
N SER A 7 -26.41 16.55 -5.74
CA SER A 7 -26.26 17.35 -6.97
C SER A 7 -24.88 17.10 -7.61
N PRO A 8 -24.74 17.21 -8.94
CA PRO A 8 -23.43 17.09 -9.60
C PRO A 8 -22.38 18.06 -9.05
N GLU A 9 -22.81 19.23 -8.57
CA GLU A 9 -21.94 20.24 -7.96
C GLU A 9 -21.46 19.81 -6.56
N GLU A 10 -22.32 19.20 -5.75
CA GLU A 10 -21.95 18.64 -4.45
C GLU A 10 -20.99 17.46 -4.59
N GLN A 11 -21.15 16.63 -5.62
CA GLN A 11 -20.23 15.52 -5.94
C GLN A 11 -18.86 16.03 -6.39
N ALA A 12 -18.84 17.03 -7.28
CA ALA A 12 -17.58 17.63 -7.75
C ALA A 12 -16.82 18.34 -6.62
N ALA A 13 -17.52 19.05 -5.74
CA ALA A 13 -16.91 19.70 -4.58
C ALA A 13 -16.34 18.68 -3.57
N ALA A 14 -17.07 17.59 -3.32
CA ALA A 14 -16.58 16.52 -2.44
C ALA A 14 -15.36 15.81 -3.02
N GLN A 15 -15.32 15.58 -4.33
CA GLN A 15 -14.20 14.95 -5.02
C GLN A 15 -12.95 15.85 -5.02
N ALA A 16 -13.11 17.15 -5.27
CA ALA A 16 -12.00 18.11 -5.20
C ALA A 16 -11.40 18.20 -3.78
N ALA A 17 -12.25 18.20 -2.75
CA ALA A 17 -11.80 18.21 -1.35
C ALA A 17 -11.04 16.93 -0.97
N ASP A 18 -11.47 15.77 -1.46
CA ASP A 18 -10.79 14.49 -1.22
C ASP A 18 -9.44 14.42 -1.94
N GLU A 19 -9.35 14.95 -3.16
CA GLU A 19 -8.10 15.08 -3.91
C GLU A 19 -7.09 16.00 -3.21
N GLU A 20 -7.55 17.16 -2.71
CA GLU A 20 -6.71 18.10 -1.97
C GLU A 20 -6.19 17.47 -0.67
N LYS A 21 -7.07 16.85 0.11
CA LYS A 21 -6.70 16.12 1.32
C LYS A 21 -5.67 15.02 1.03
N THR A 22 -5.89 14.22 -0.02
CA THR A 22 -4.97 13.16 -0.41
C THR A 22 -3.59 13.72 -0.77
N LYS A 23 -3.54 14.86 -1.47
CA LYS A 23 -2.29 15.54 -1.80
C LYS A 23 -1.55 16.01 -0.55
N GLU A 24 -2.25 16.64 0.41
CA GLU A 24 -1.65 17.06 1.68
C GLU A 24 -1.11 15.88 2.50
N GLU A 25 -1.85 14.77 2.55
CA GLU A 25 -1.43 13.56 3.25
C GLU A 25 -0.18 12.94 2.59
N LEU A 26 -0.09 12.96 1.26
CA LEU A 26 1.09 12.52 0.51
C LEU A 26 2.30 13.42 0.76
N GLU A 27 2.15 14.74 0.70
CA GLU A 27 3.23 15.69 1.00
C GLU A 27 3.74 15.54 2.44
N TRP A 28 2.83 15.27 3.39
CA TRP A 28 3.19 14.95 4.76
C TRP A 28 4.00 13.65 4.85
N ALA A 29 3.59 12.59 4.13
CA ALA A 29 4.33 11.32 4.13
C ALA A 29 5.68 11.42 3.42
N GLU A 30 5.84 12.34 2.46
CA GLU A 30 7.13 12.65 1.84
C GLU A 30 8.11 13.31 2.81
N LYS A 31 7.63 14.26 3.63
CA LYS A 31 8.41 14.83 4.75
C LYS A 31 8.72 13.76 5.81
N GLY A 32 7.78 12.83 6.00
CA GLY A 32 7.88 11.71 6.92
C GLY A 32 7.56 12.06 8.37
N SER A 33 7.53 11.03 9.21
CA SER A 33 7.33 11.18 10.64
C SER A 33 8.20 10.18 11.41
N LEU A 34 8.40 10.46 12.70
CA LEU A 34 9.07 9.52 13.59
C LEU A 34 8.12 8.36 13.93
N LEU A 35 8.60 7.13 13.76
CA LEU A 35 7.90 5.92 14.15
C LEU A 35 8.87 4.98 14.89
N CYS A 36 8.36 4.24 15.87
CA CYS A 36 9.10 3.18 16.52
C CYS A 36 8.97 1.90 15.69
N ARG A 37 10.08 1.32 15.26
CA ARG A 37 10.07 -0.01 14.62
C ARG A 37 9.81 -1.09 15.67
N ILE A 38 8.89 -2.02 15.42
CA ILE A 38 8.66 -3.16 16.31
C ILE A 38 9.25 -4.43 15.69
N LYS A 39 10.39 -4.90 16.21
CA LYS A 39 11.10 -6.06 15.66
C LYS A 39 11.44 -7.05 16.76
N ASN A 40 11.19 -8.33 16.50
CA ASN A 40 11.38 -9.41 17.48
C ASN A 40 10.65 -9.12 18.79
N GLN A 41 9.39 -8.68 18.70
CA GLN A 41 8.53 -8.31 19.83
C GLN A 41 9.08 -7.17 20.73
N LYS A 42 10.04 -6.39 20.24
CA LYS A 42 10.62 -5.25 20.97
C LYS A 42 10.35 -3.95 20.22
N VAL A 43 9.88 -2.95 20.95
CA VAL A 43 9.80 -1.57 20.49
C VAL A 43 11.22 -1.01 20.39
N LYS A 44 11.58 -0.48 19.23
CA LYS A 44 12.86 0.19 19.00
C LYS A 44 12.70 1.69 19.15
N GLU A 45 13.84 2.37 19.18
CA GLU A 45 13.91 3.83 19.16
C GLU A 45 13.15 4.40 17.96
N MET A 46 12.66 5.63 18.15
CA MET A 46 12.02 6.38 17.08
C MET A 46 13.02 6.62 15.95
N SER A 47 12.56 6.37 14.73
CA SER A 47 13.34 6.62 13.53
C SER A 47 12.44 7.25 12.47
N LEU A 48 13.04 8.06 11.61
CA LEU A 48 12.32 8.71 10.53
C LEU A 48 11.86 7.67 9.51
N VAL A 49 10.56 7.68 9.21
CA VAL A 49 9.94 6.91 8.14
C VAL A 49 9.37 7.88 7.11
N THR A 50 9.71 7.68 5.85
CA THR A 50 9.35 8.59 4.75
C THR A 50 8.90 7.83 3.52
N ILE A 51 8.11 8.49 2.67
CA ILE A 51 7.84 8.05 1.30
C ILE A 51 8.67 8.92 0.36
N LYS A 52 9.78 8.41 -0.18
CA LYS A 52 10.63 9.19 -1.07
C LYS A 52 10.15 9.10 -2.51
N SER A 53 9.98 10.26 -3.14
CA SER A 53 9.66 10.41 -4.57
C SER A 53 8.43 9.61 -5.02
N LYS A 54 7.46 9.40 -4.12
CA LYS A 54 6.27 8.56 -4.34
C LYS A 54 6.59 7.16 -4.86
N GLN A 55 7.78 6.64 -4.56
CA GLN A 55 8.26 5.37 -5.09
C GLN A 55 8.74 4.40 -4.01
N PHE A 56 9.29 4.91 -2.90
CA PHE A 56 9.88 4.05 -1.88
C PHE A 56 9.42 4.43 -0.47
N LEU A 57 8.92 3.44 0.26
CA LEU A 57 8.82 3.51 1.72
C LEU A 57 10.20 3.27 2.33
N ASN A 58 10.73 4.26 3.03
CA ASN A 58 12.03 4.21 3.68
C ASN A 58 11.87 4.13 5.19
N TYR A 59 12.64 3.25 5.82
CA TYR A 59 12.68 3.11 7.27
C TYR A 59 14.04 2.57 7.71
N TYR A 60 14.40 2.81 8.96
CA TYR A 60 15.62 2.24 9.54
C TYR A 60 15.32 0.90 10.21
N SER A 61 16.24 -0.05 10.05
CA SER A 61 16.19 -1.33 10.76
C SER A 61 17.56 -1.65 11.36
N SER A 62 17.55 -2.02 12.63
CA SER A 62 18.72 -2.59 13.31
C SER A 62 19.01 -4.00 12.79
N TYR A 63 20.28 -4.38 12.75
CA TYR A 63 20.70 -5.77 12.57
C TYR A 63 20.61 -6.54 13.90
N TRP A 64 20.84 -7.85 13.84
CA TRP A 64 20.82 -8.71 15.03
C TRP A 64 21.97 -8.37 15.99
N PHE A 65 23.09 -7.87 15.47
CA PHE A 65 24.21 -7.42 16.29
C PHE A 65 24.11 -5.93 16.61
N ASN A 66 24.08 -5.59 17.90
CA ASN A 66 23.91 -4.22 18.40
C ASN A 66 25.09 -3.29 18.10
N PHE A 67 26.22 -3.81 17.62
CA PHE A 67 27.37 -2.98 17.20
C PHE A 67 27.26 -2.50 15.75
N VAL A 68 26.29 -3.01 14.97
CA VAL A 68 26.09 -2.60 13.59
C VAL A 68 25.10 -1.43 13.56
N PRO A 69 25.46 -0.29 12.95
CA PRO A 69 24.54 0.84 12.85
C PRO A 69 23.26 0.44 12.12
N ASN A 70 22.18 1.13 12.44
CA ASN A 70 20.89 0.94 11.77
C ASN A 70 21.05 1.17 10.27
N ALA A 71 20.60 0.22 9.46
CA ALA A 71 20.59 0.38 8.02
C ALA A 71 19.27 0.99 7.56
N LEU A 72 19.38 1.95 6.64
CA LEU A 72 18.26 2.40 5.84
C LEU A 72 17.78 1.24 4.96
N LYS A 73 16.48 0.97 5.00
CA LYS A 73 15.79 0.01 4.15
C LYS A 73 14.78 0.77 3.30
N SER A 74 14.70 0.39 2.02
CA SER A 74 13.77 0.96 1.06
C SER A 74 12.95 -0.17 0.48
N VAL A 75 11.63 -0.01 0.50
CA VAL A 75 10.68 -0.93 -0.12
C VAL A 75 9.93 -0.16 -1.20
N ALA A 76 9.97 -0.65 -2.43
CA ALA A 76 9.23 -0.03 -3.52
C ALA A 76 7.73 -0.09 -3.22
N LEU A 77 7.01 1.01 -3.47
CA LEU A 77 5.57 1.09 -3.24
C LEU A 77 4.80 0.07 -4.08
N SER A 78 5.34 -0.29 -5.25
CA SER A 78 4.80 -1.38 -6.09
C SER A 78 4.78 -2.71 -5.32
N GLU A 79 5.77 -2.99 -4.48
CA GLU A 79 5.87 -4.24 -3.75
C GLU A 79 4.97 -4.27 -2.50
N LEU A 80 4.32 -3.15 -2.15
CA LEU A 80 3.37 -3.13 -1.05
C LEU A 80 2.07 -3.84 -1.44
N LEU A 81 1.59 -4.67 -0.54
CA LEU A 81 0.42 -5.53 -0.76
C LEU A 81 -0.78 -5.03 0.02
N GLU A 82 -0.57 -4.67 1.28
CA GLU A 82 -1.60 -4.15 2.18
C GLU A 82 -0.98 -3.50 3.42
N VAL A 83 -1.83 -2.78 4.16
CA VAL A 83 -1.52 -2.23 5.48
C VAL A 83 -2.55 -2.76 6.46
N ARG A 84 -2.10 -3.22 7.62
CA ARG A 84 -2.97 -3.73 8.68
C ARG A 84 -2.84 -2.84 9.91
N SER A 85 -3.97 -2.43 10.49
CA SER A 85 -3.99 -1.65 11.74
C SER A 85 -4.02 -2.56 12.96
N GLY A 86 -3.42 -2.13 14.08
CA GLY A 86 -3.41 -2.89 15.32
C GLY A 86 -2.47 -4.08 15.28
N TYR A 87 -2.77 -5.12 16.07
CA TYR A 87 -1.88 -6.28 16.26
C TYR A 87 -2.12 -7.43 15.27
N GLN A 88 -2.27 -7.10 13.99
CA GLN A 88 -2.74 -8.03 12.94
C GLN A 88 -1.62 -8.82 12.24
N THR A 89 -0.45 -8.94 12.88
CA THR A 89 0.67 -9.77 12.41
C THR A 89 1.18 -10.64 13.55
N ASP A 90 1.74 -11.82 13.24
CA ASP A 90 2.24 -12.77 14.25
C ASP A 90 3.26 -12.13 15.20
N ASN A 91 4.12 -11.24 14.69
CA ASN A 91 5.11 -10.54 15.52
C ASN A 91 4.42 -9.62 16.54
N LEU A 92 3.42 -8.84 16.12
CA LEU A 92 2.65 -7.95 17.00
C LEU A 92 1.74 -8.73 17.95
N GLN A 93 1.02 -9.74 17.46
CA GLN A 93 0.12 -10.55 18.26
C GLN A 93 0.87 -11.34 19.35
N ARG A 94 2.13 -11.75 19.08
CA ARG A 94 2.99 -12.35 20.10
C ARG A 94 3.50 -11.30 21.09
N ALA A 95 3.84 -10.10 20.62
CA ALA A 95 4.33 -9.02 21.48
C ALA A 95 3.24 -8.50 22.42
N SER A 96 2.01 -8.37 21.92
CA SER A 96 0.86 -7.85 22.65
C SER A 96 0.43 -8.72 23.83
N LYS A 97 0.93 -9.96 23.95
CA LYS A 97 0.71 -10.78 25.15
C LYS A 97 1.36 -10.20 26.42
N LYS A 98 2.28 -9.24 26.28
CA LYS A 98 2.99 -8.60 27.40
C LYS A 98 2.37 -7.24 27.70
N TYR A 99 2.00 -7.02 28.95
CA TYR A 99 1.42 -5.75 29.41
C TYR A 99 2.38 -4.57 29.15
N GLU A 100 3.65 -4.70 29.51
CA GLU A 100 4.70 -3.69 29.26
C GLU A 100 4.79 -3.28 27.78
N PHE A 101 4.57 -4.24 26.87
CA PHE A 101 4.56 -3.95 25.45
C PHE A 101 3.33 -3.12 25.05
N GLN A 102 2.15 -3.45 25.59
CA GLN A 102 0.93 -2.68 25.30
C GLN A 102 1.00 -1.25 25.84
N GLU A 103 1.64 -1.02 26.99
CA GLU A 103 1.86 0.35 27.50
C GLU A 103 2.75 1.17 26.57
N LEU A 104 3.86 0.59 26.10
CA LEU A 104 4.78 1.25 25.19
C LEU A 104 4.21 1.41 23.77
N ALA A 105 3.50 0.40 23.29
CA ALA A 105 2.99 0.28 21.94
C ALA A 105 1.54 -0.26 21.93
N PRO A 106 0.56 0.55 22.35
CA PRO A 106 -0.85 0.20 22.40
C PRO A 106 -1.40 0.01 20.99
N GLU A 107 -2.41 -0.84 20.89
CA GLU A 107 -2.96 -1.30 19.60
C GLU A 107 -3.36 -0.14 18.68
N SER A 108 -3.97 0.91 19.24
CA SER A 108 -4.43 2.09 18.50
C SER A 108 -3.31 2.86 17.80
N ARG A 109 -2.05 2.69 18.23
CA ARG A 109 -0.86 3.31 17.64
C ARG A 109 -0.06 2.37 16.75
N CYS A 110 -0.41 1.09 16.70
CA CYS A 110 0.31 0.09 15.92
C CYS A 110 -0.28 -0.14 14.53
N PHE A 111 0.60 -0.43 13.58
CA PHE A 111 0.23 -0.89 12.25
C PHE A 111 1.37 -1.69 11.61
N SER A 112 1.05 -2.41 10.55
CA SER A 112 1.98 -3.24 9.80
C SER A 112 1.84 -3.02 8.31
N VAL A 113 2.96 -2.90 7.62
CA VAL A 113 3.01 -2.84 6.15
C VAL A 113 3.46 -4.20 5.64
N ILE A 114 2.67 -4.80 4.75
CA ILE A 114 2.93 -6.11 4.15
C ILE A 114 3.42 -5.89 2.72
N PHE A 115 4.50 -6.55 2.34
CA PHE A 115 5.11 -6.40 1.03
C PHE A 115 5.69 -7.71 0.50
N SER A 116 5.81 -7.81 -0.81
CA SER A 116 6.47 -8.94 -1.48
C SER A 116 7.97 -8.94 -1.19
N HIS A 117 8.54 -10.12 -0.94
CA HIS A 117 9.97 -10.27 -0.70
C HIS A 117 10.51 -11.50 -1.42
N ALA A 118 11.60 -11.32 -2.17
CA ALA A 118 12.19 -12.35 -3.04
C ALA A 118 12.38 -13.73 -2.36
N LYS A 119 12.75 -13.75 -1.07
CA LYS A 119 13.02 -15.00 -0.33
C LYS A 119 11.82 -15.62 0.40
N PHE A 120 10.82 -14.83 0.77
CA PHE A 120 9.80 -15.26 1.74
C PHE A 120 8.37 -15.13 1.20
N LEU A 121 8.22 -14.78 -0.08
CA LEU A 121 6.98 -14.38 -0.76
C LEU A 121 6.34 -13.13 -0.14
N HIS A 122 6.03 -13.15 1.15
CA HIS A 122 5.50 -12.03 1.92
C HIS A 122 6.36 -11.73 3.14
N LYS A 123 6.51 -10.44 3.44
CA LYS A 123 7.20 -9.95 4.63
C LYS A 123 6.41 -8.79 5.22
N SER A 124 6.44 -8.67 6.55
CA SER A 124 5.85 -7.54 7.26
C SER A 124 6.91 -6.63 7.89
N VAL A 125 6.56 -5.36 7.99
CA VAL A 125 7.24 -4.36 8.81
C VAL A 125 6.21 -3.67 9.70
N ASP A 126 6.36 -3.82 11.01
CA ASP A 126 5.48 -3.32 12.06
C ASP A 126 6.02 -2.03 12.69
N PHE A 127 5.14 -1.07 12.93
CA PHE A 127 5.47 0.23 13.50
C PHE A 127 4.53 0.59 14.65
N CYS A 128 5.01 1.45 15.54
CA CYS A 128 4.21 2.18 16.50
C CYS A 128 4.38 3.68 16.25
N ALA A 129 3.27 4.40 16.08
CA ALA A 129 3.26 5.84 16.03
C ALA A 129 3.28 6.45 17.44
N ASP A 130 3.55 7.76 17.50
CA ASP A 130 3.42 8.56 18.72
C ASP A 130 1.95 8.74 19.15
N SER A 131 1.04 8.83 18.18
CA SER A 131 -0.38 9.06 18.38
C SER A 131 -1.25 8.16 17.48
N LYS A 132 -2.54 8.05 17.81
CA LYS A 132 -3.51 7.31 16.98
C LYS A 132 -3.69 8.02 15.63
N GLU A 133 -3.65 9.34 15.65
CA GLU A 133 -3.84 10.23 14.51
C GLU A 133 -2.71 10.04 13.49
N THR A 134 -1.46 10.03 13.96
CA THR A 134 -0.29 9.73 13.12
C THR A 134 -0.39 8.33 12.51
N ARG A 135 -0.83 7.33 13.29
CA ARG A 135 -1.03 5.97 12.78
C ARG A 135 -2.10 5.93 11.70
N ASP A 136 -3.27 6.51 11.96
CA ASP A 136 -4.39 6.56 11.02
C ASP A 136 -3.98 7.26 9.71
N LYS A 137 -3.22 8.36 9.80
CA LYS A 137 -2.69 9.07 8.63
C LYS A 137 -1.73 8.23 7.80
N TRP A 138 -0.81 7.49 8.43
CA TRP A 138 0.05 6.54 7.72
C TRP A 138 -0.72 5.42 7.03
N VAL A 139 -1.72 4.86 7.73
CA VAL A 139 -2.58 3.80 7.17
C VAL A 139 -3.36 4.33 5.98
N SER A 140 -3.94 5.54 6.07
CA SER A 140 -4.64 6.22 4.97
C SER A 140 -3.77 6.35 3.73
N VAL A 141 -2.62 7.02 3.87
CA VAL A 141 -1.69 7.28 2.76
C VAL A 141 -1.21 6.00 2.10
N LEU A 142 -0.74 5.03 2.89
CA LEU A 142 -0.20 3.80 2.33
C LEU A 142 -1.29 2.94 1.67
N THR A 143 -2.50 2.92 2.23
CA THR A 143 -3.64 2.23 1.61
C THR A 143 -4.01 2.86 0.28
N HIS A 144 -4.04 4.19 0.20
CA HIS A 144 -4.26 4.92 -1.04
C HIS A 144 -3.20 4.58 -2.09
N LEU A 145 -1.90 4.66 -1.73
CA LEU A 145 -0.79 4.35 -2.63
C LEU A 145 -0.82 2.91 -3.14
N ILE A 146 -1.16 1.95 -2.28
CA ILE A 146 -1.35 0.55 -2.67
C ILE A 146 -2.50 0.40 -3.65
N SER A 147 -3.62 1.10 -3.41
CA SER A 147 -4.77 1.08 -4.32
C SER A 147 -4.39 1.61 -5.71
N VAL A 148 -3.68 2.73 -5.78
CA VAL A 148 -3.18 3.31 -7.04
C VAL A 148 -2.24 2.34 -7.76
N ALA A 149 -1.28 1.75 -7.05
CA ALA A 149 -0.34 0.80 -7.63
C ALA A 149 -1.04 -0.48 -8.15
N LYS A 150 -2.06 -0.97 -7.44
CA LYS A 150 -2.89 -2.10 -7.87
C LYS A 150 -3.67 -1.76 -9.14
N HIS A 151 -4.31 -0.59 -9.20
CA HIS A 151 -5.02 -0.14 -10.40
C HIS A 151 -4.11 -0.03 -11.62
N GLN A 152 -2.91 0.55 -11.46
CA GLN A 152 -1.93 0.66 -12.54
C GLN A 152 -1.50 -0.72 -13.07
N ARG A 153 -1.33 -1.71 -12.19
CA ARG A 153 -1.01 -3.09 -12.58
C ARG A 153 -2.15 -3.76 -13.34
N VAL A 154 -3.39 -3.57 -12.89
CA VAL A 154 -4.56 -4.13 -13.58
C VAL A 154 -4.72 -3.52 -14.97
N VAL A 155 -4.64 -2.20 -15.11
CA VAL A 155 -4.75 -1.51 -16.42
C VAL A 155 -3.64 -1.95 -17.39
N PHE A 156 -2.40 -2.05 -16.91
CA PHE A 156 -1.31 -2.54 -17.74
C PHE A 156 -1.55 -4.00 -18.18
N ASN A 157 -2.03 -4.85 -17.28
CA ASN A 157 -2.33 -6.24 -17.56
C ASN A 157 -3.51 -6.39 -18.53
N GLU A 158 -4.58 -5.60 -18.39
CA GLU A 158 -5.70 -5.57 -19.33
C GLU A 158 -5.25 -5.16 -20.73
N THR A 159 -4.39 -4.15 -20.84
CA THR A 159 -3.85 -3.71 -22.14
C THR A 159 -2.99 -4.81 -22.77
N ALA A 160 -2.10 -5.45 -22.00
CA ALA A 160 -1.27 -6.55 -22.48
C ALA A 160 -2.13 -7.78 -22.87
N TRP A 161 -3.13 -8.11 -22.07
CA TRP A 161 -4.10 -9.16 -22.34
C TRP A 161 -4.92 -8.85 -23.60
N LEU A 162 -5.38 -7.62 -23.77
CA LEU A 162 -6.14 -7.19 -24.94
C LEU A 162 -5.27 -7.24 -26.20
N ILE A 163 -4.01 -6.83 -26.12
CA ILE A 163 -3.04 -6.95 -27.22
C ILE A 163 -2.79 -8.42 -27.57
N ASP A 164 -2.58 -9.29 -26.59
CA ASP A 164 -2.40 -10.72 -26.80
C ASP A 164 -3.65 -11.35 -27.47
N LYS A 165 -4.86 -11.00 -27.00
CA LYS A 165 -6.11 -11.48 -27.61
C LYS A 165 -6.38 -10.88 -28.98
N PHE A 166 -6.00 -9.64 -29.20
CA PHE A 166 -6.04 -9.01 -30.51
C PHE A 166 -5.11 -9.73 -31.48
N GLN A 167 -3.86 -9.99 -31.10
CA GLN A 167 -2.88 -10.72 -31.94
C GLN A 167 -3.29 -12.16 -32.21
N GLN A 168 -3.91 -12.85 -31.25
CA GLN A 168 -4.46 -14.19 -31.45
C GLN A 168 -5.67 -14.20 -32.40
N ALA A 169 -6.46 -13.12 -32.42
CA ALA A 169 -7.64 -13.00 -33.26
C ALA A 169 -7.34 -12.44 -34.67
N ASP A 170 -6.30 -11.61 -34.82
CA ASP A 170 -5.81 -11.05 -36.10
C ASP A 170 -5.04 -12.12 -36.89
N THR A 171 -5.79 -13.10 -37.41
CA THR A 171 -5.24 -14.24 -38.16
C THR A 171 -4.70 -13.85 -39.53
N ASN A 172 -5.21 -12.75 -40.10
CA ASN A 172 -4.78 -12.24 -41.40
C ASN A 172 -3.60 -11.24 -41.29
N LYS A 173 -3.21 -10.84 -40.07
CA LYS A 173 -2.10 -9.92 -39.74
C LYS A 173 -2.18 -8.56 -40.40
N ASN A 174 -3.39 -8.10 -40.74
CA ASN A 174 -3.59 -6.80 -41.38
C ASN A 174 -3.72 -5.66 -40.35
N GLY A 175 -3.68 -5.96 -39.05
CA GLY A 175 -3.79 -4.98 -37.97
C GLY A 175 -5.22 -4.48 -37.71
N LEU A 176 -6.23 -5.13 -38.28
CA LEU A 176 -7.65 -4.84 -38.11
C LEU A 176 -8.43 -6.13 -37.87
N LEU A 177 -9.32 -6.14 -36.87
CA LEU A 177 -10.21 -7.28 -36.67
C LEU A 177 -11.40 -7.20 -37.63
N SER A 178 -11.54 -8.20 -38.50
CA SER A 178 -12.78 -8.40 -39.25
C SER A 178 -13.94 -8.80 -38.33
N PHE A 179 -15.19 -8.66 -38.81
CA PHE A 179 -16.39 -9.02 -38.02
C PHE A 179 -16.36 -10.49 -37.54
N ASP A 180 -15.86 -11.40 -38.37
CA ASP A 180 -15.67 -12.82 -38.01
C ASP A 180 -14.57 -13.05 -36.97
N GLU A 181 -13.52 -12.21 -36.96
CA GLU A 181 -12.43 -12.28 -35.97
C GLU A 181 -12.85 -11.67 -34.62
N GLY A 182 -13.67 -10.62 -34.63
CA GLY A 182 -14.24 -10.01 -33.42
C GLY A 182 -15.12 -10.98 -32.61
N VAL A 183 -15.83 -11.90 -33.28
CA VAL A 183 -16.64 -12.94 -32.62
C VAL A 183 -15.77 -13.93 -31.83
N ARG A 184 -14.50 -14.16 -32.21
CA ARG A 184 -13.59 -15.06 -31.48
C ARG A 184 -13.17 -14.50 -30.13
N ILE A 185 -12.96 -13.18 -30.03
CA ILE A 185 -12.59 -12.52 -28.77
C ILE A 185 -13.70 -12.71 -27.72
N GLY A 186 -14.98 -12.62 -28.12
CA GLY A 186 -16.13 -12.84 -27.24
C GLY A 186 -16.27 -14.27 -26.69
N ARG A 187 -15.66 -15.28 -27.34
CA ARG A 187 -15.73 -16.69 -26.92
C ARG A 187 -14.66 -17.11 -25.89
N PHE A 188 -13.65 -16.27 -25.61
CA PHE A 188 -12.64 -16.55 -24.58
C PHE A 188 -13.12 -16.34 -23.14
N LYS A 189 -14.37 -15.88 -22.95
CA LYS A 189 -15.00 -15.63 -21.64
C LYS A 189 -15.86 -16.80 -21.12
N GLY A 190 -15.62 -18.03 -21.59
CA GLY A 190 -16.30 -19.26 -21.14
C GLY A 190 -15.41 -20.10 -20.24
#